data_AF-A0A0B2QH84-F1
#
_entry.id   AF-A0A0B2QH84-F1
#
_cell.length_a   1.000
_cell.length_b   1.000
_cell.length_c   1.000
_cell.angle_alpha   90.00
_cell.angle_beta   90.00
_cell.angle_gamma   90.00
#
_symmetry.space_group_name_H-M   'P 1'
#
loop_
_entity.id
_entity.type
_entity.pdbx_description
1 polymer ?
#
loop_
_entity_poly.entity_id
_entity_poly.type
_entity_poly.pdbx_seq_one_letter_code
_entity_poly.pdbx_strand_id
1 'polypeptide(L)'
;MRSGVECEVDVPKFLGVNFEKQIVPRYNVVECFRGKGAIGFEVGLKDLVMPSRLRFYNLYVKLYQECEKIYGRLKGCGGEVRRKHPVGLWKLFKPEKFLKEG
;
A
#
# COMPACT_ATOMS: atom_id res chain seq x y z
N MET A 1 -7.75 -17.05 -13.89
CA MET A 1 -6.38 -16.77 -13.44
C MET A 1 -5.51 -17.97 -13.81
N ARG A 2 -4.68 -17.87 -14.87
CA ARG A 2 -3.76 -18.95 -15.25
C ARG A 2 -2.39 -18.60 -14.68
N SER A 3 -1.90 -19.42 -13.76
CA SER A 3 -0.57 -19.26 -13.18
C SER A 3 0.36 -20.23 -13.92
N GLY A 4 1.18 -19.71 -14.84
CA GLY A 4 2.29 -20.46 -15.42
C GLY A 4 3.38 -20.71 -14.38
N VAL A 5 4.04 -21.86 -14.44
CA VAL A 5 4.98 -22.38 -13.42
C VAL A 5 6.35 -21.66 -13.46
N GLU A 6 6.47 -20.54 -14.15
CA GLU A 6 7.72 -19.75 -14.27
C GLU A 6 7.95 -18.78 -13.08
N CYS A 7 7.37 -19.07 -11.91
CA CYS A 7 7.42 -18.22 -10.71
C CYS A 7 8.46 -18.67 -9.67
N GLU A 8 9.54 -19.33 -10.09
CA GLU A 8 10.36 -20.17 -9.20
C GLU A 8 11.30 -19.41 -8.22
N VAL A 9 11.44 -18.08 -8.31
CA VAL A 9 12.38 -17.32 -7.44
C VAL A 9 11.71 -16.30 -6.50
N ASP A 10 10.40 -16.02 -6.64
CA ASP A 10 9.67 -15.06 -5.79
C ASP A 10 8.71 -15.71 -4.77
N VAL A 11 8.63 -17.04 -4.77
CA VAL A 11 7.74 -17.80 -3.86
C VAL A 11 8.49 -18.05 -2.56
N PRO A 12 8.31 -17.17 -1.55
CA PRO A 12 7.43 -17.57 -0.46
C PRO A 12 6.61 -16.43 0.19
N LYS A 13 6.60 -15.20 -0.36
CA LYS A 13 5.80 -14.10 0.26
C LYS A 13 4.29 -14.32 0.13
N PHE A 14 3.88 -15.05 -0.91
CA PHE A 14 2.47 -15.37 -1.19
C PHE A 14 1.90 -16.47 -0.29
N LEU A 15 2.74 -17.36 0.25
CA LEU A 15 2.28 -18.49 1.06
C LEU A 15 1.85 -18.07 2.47
N GLY A 16 2.36 -16.93 2.97
CA GLY A 16 2.02 -16.38 4.28
C GLY A 16 0.83 -15.41 4.29
N VAL A 17 0.27 -15.05 3.14
CA VAL A 17 -0.86 -14.12 3.08
C VAL A 17 -2.19 -14.85 3.12
N ASN A 18 -3.03 -14.46 4.08
CA ASN A 18 -4.39 -14.99 4.19
C ASN A 18 -5.23 -14.52 2.99
N PHE A 19 -5.71 -15.48 2.21
CA PHE A 19 -6.47 -15.23 0.99
C PHE A 19 -7.74 -14.40 1.23
N GLU A 20 -8.59 -14.84 2.15
CA GLU A 20 -9.88 -14.20 2.44
C GLU A 20 -9.73 -12.78 3.02
N LYS A 21 -8.73 -12.58 3.88
CA LYS A 21 -8.54 -11.31 4.60
C LYS A 21 -7.71 -10.30 3.84
N GLN A 22 -6.83 -10.74 2.93
CA GLN A 22 -5.89 -9.84 2.23
C GLN A 22 -6.08 -9.84 0.72
N ILE A 23 -6.26 -10.99 0.09
CA ILE A 23 -6.29 -11.09 -1.38
C ILE A 23 -7.67 -10.73 -1.92
N VAL A 24 -8.73 -11.34 -1.37
CA VAL A 24 -10.11 -11.10 -1.81
C VAL A 24 -10.51 -9.61 -1.74
N PRO A 25 -10.26 -8.87 -0.63
CA PRO A 25 -10.65 -7.47 -0.56
C PRO A 25 -9.86 -6.60 -1.55
N ARG A 26 -8.58 -6.89 -1.78
CA ARG A 26 -7.75 -6.16 -2.75
C ARG A 26 -8.20 -6.40 -4.18
N TYR A 27 -8.52 -7.65 -4.50
CA TYR A 27 -9.04 -8.01 -5.82
C TYR A 27 -10.39 -7.34 -6.10
N ASN A 28 -11.31 -7.31 -5.13
CA ASN A 28 -12.61 -6.67 -5.31
C ASN A 28 -12.50 -5.16 -5.60
N VAL A 29 -11.51 -4.48 -5.00
CA VAL A 29 -11.22 -3.07 -5.31
C VAL A 29 -10.77 -2.92 -6.77
N VAL A 30 -9.87 -3.78 -7.23
CA VAL A 30 -9.36 -3.77 -8.62
C VAL A 30 -10.47 -4.09 -9.62
N GLU A 31 -11.34 -5.06 -9.33
CA GLU A 31 -12.48 -5.37 -10.20
C GLU A 31 -13.49 -4.22 -10.28
N CYS A 32 -13.69 -3.49 -9.19
CA CYS A 32 -14.53 -2.27 -9.21
C CYS A 32 -13.98 -1.25 -10.22
N PHE A 33 -12.65 -1.08 -10.29
CA PHE A 33 -12.03 -0.21 -11.28
C PHE A 33 -12.07 -0.76 -12.70
N ARG A 34 -11.90 -2.08 -12.86
CA ARG A 34 -12.00 -2.74 -14.16
C ARG A 34 -13.39 -2.53 -14.76
N GLY A 35 -14.45 -2.72 -13.97
CA GLY A 35 -15.83 -2.47 -14.41
C GLY A 35 -16.12 -1.01 -14.78
N LYS A 36 -15.32 -0.05 -14.30
CA LYS A 36 -15.43 1.37 -14.61
C LYS A 36 -14.52 1.85 -15.73
N GLY A 37 -13.62 0.99 -16.24
CA GLY A 37 -12.56 1.40 -17.16
C GLY A 37 -11.57 2.40 -16.55
N ALA A 38 -11.49 2.47 -15.22
CA ALA A 38 -10.66 3.45 -14.50
C ALA A 38 -9.20 3.00 -14.29
N ILE A 39 -8.90 1.74 -14.62
CA ILE A 39 -7.55 1.19 -14.59
C ILE A 39 -7.08 0.98 -16.04
N GLY A 40 -6.05 1.74 -16.42
CA GLY A 40 -5.42 1.67 -17.74
C GLY A 40 -4.25 0.67 -17.85
N PHE A 41 -4.01 -0.14 -16.81
CA PHE A 41 -2.91 -1.11 -16.77
C PHE A 41 -3.35 -2.44 -16.17
N GLU A 42 -2.71 -3.54 -16.56
CA GLU A 42 -3.02 -4.84 -15.99
C GLU A 42 -2.51 -4.94 -14.54
N VAL A 43 -3.40 -5.25 -13.60
CA VAL A 43 -3.03 -5.47 -12.19
C VAL A 43 -2.78 -6.95 -11.96
N GLY A 44 -1.53 -7.32 -11.67
CA GLY A 44 -1.12 -8.69 -11.42
C GLY A 44 -1.25 -9.11 -9.95
N LEU A 45 -1.02 -10.40 -9.69
CA LEU A 45 -1.02 -10.94 -8.32
C LEU A 45 0.06 -10.28 -7.44
N LYS A 46 1.20 -9.90 -8.02
CA LYS A 46 2.27 -9.18 -7.33
C LYS A 46 1.79 -7.84 -6.78
N ASP A 47 1.01 -7.09 -7.56
CA ASP A 47 0.46 -5.80 -7.16
C ASP A 47 -0.61 -5.91 -6.07
N LEU A 48 -1.28 -7.07 -6.00
CA LEU A 48 -2.21 -7.39 -4.93
C LEU A 48 -1.49 -7.82 -3.66
N VAL A 49 -0.40 -8.59 -3.73
CA VAL A 49 0.20 -9.21 -2.53
C VAL A 49 1.31 -8.36 -1.92
N MET A 50 2.17 -7.78 -2.76
CA MET A 50 3.40 -7.12 -2.33
C MET A 50 3.18 -5.82 -1.53
N PRO A 51 2.17 -4.97 -1.83
CA PRO A 51 1.96 -3.76 -1.06
C PRO A 51 1.56 -4.05 0.39
N SER A 52 2.02 -3.22 1.32
CA SER A 52 1.43 -3.20 2.66
C SER A 52 -0.03 -2.76 2.60
N ARG A 53 -0.82 -3.07 3.63
CA ARG A 53 -2.23 -2.64 3.70
C ARG A 53 -2.39 -1.12 3.50
N LEU A 54 -1.50 -0.33 4.12
CA LEU A 54 -1.50 1.13 3.98
C LEU A 54 -1.11 1.59 2.57
N ARG A 55 -0.09 0.97 1.97
CA ARG A 55 0.33 1.32 0.61
C ARG A 55 -0.76 1.00 -0.41
N PHE A 56 -1.40 -0.16 -0.29
CA PHE A 56 -2.55 -0.53 -1.13
C PHE A 56 -3.70 0.47 -0.95
N TYR A 57 -4.01 0.83 0.30
CA TYR A 57 -5.06 1.81 0.60
C TYR A 57 -4.78 3.15 -0.08
N ASN A 58 -3.57 3.68 0.04
CA ASN A 58 -3.21 4.97 -0.54
C ASN A 58 -3.24 4.97 -2.08
N LEU A 59 -2.83 3.86 -2.71
CA LEU A 59 -2.79 3.75 -4.17
C LEU A 59 -4.18 3.55 -4.77
N TYR A 60 -4.99 2.66 -4.19
CA TYR A 60 -6.22 2.20 -4.83
C TYR A 60 -7.50 2.62 -4.11
N VAL A 61 -7.47 2.82 -2.79
CA VAL A 61 -8.71 3.01 -2.01
C VAL A 61 -8.95 4.48 -1.67
N LYS A 62 -7.91 5.23 -1.30
CA LYS A 62 -8.00 6.64 -0.88
C LYS A 62 -8.54 7.55 -1.98
N LEU A 63 -8.21 7.24 -3.23
CA LEU A 63 -8.63 8.04 -4.39
C LEU A 63 -10.13 7.84 -4.71
N TYR A 64 -10.76 6.78 -4.21
CA TYR A 64 -12.12 6.40 -4.59
C TYR A 64 -12.93 5.93 -3.37
N GLN A 65 -13.73 6.84 -2.81
CA GLN A 65 -14.45 6.64 -1.54
C GLN A 65 -15.39 5.42 -1.52
N GLU A 66 -15.91 5.03 -2.68
CA GLU A 66 -16.68 3.80 -2.90
C GLU A 66 -15.89 2.51 -2.61
N CYS A 67 -14.57 2.51 -2.86
CA CYS A 67 -13.70 1.39 -2.54
C CYS A 67 -13.45 1.26 -1.02
N GLU A 68 -13.69 2.31 -0.22
CA GLU A 68 -13.60 2.21 1.24
C GLU A 68 -14.64 1.24 1.81
N LYS A 69 -15.81 1.11 1.15
CA LYS A 69 -16.87 0.18 1.57
C LYS A 69 -16.47 -1.28 1.31
N ILE A 70 -15.72 -1.53 0.23
CA ILE A 70 -15.27 -2.86 -0.19
C ILE A 70 -14.05 -3.29 0.63
N TYR A 71 -13.08 -2.39 0.80
CA TYR A 71 -11.81 -2.69 1.45
C TYR A 71 -11.86 -2.57 2.99
N GLY A 72 -12.87 -1.85 3.48
CA GLY A 72 -12.97 -1.44 4.87
C GLY A 72 -12.10 -0.23 5.18
N ARG A 73 -12.62 0.66 6.03
CA ARG A 73 -11.91 1.86 6.48
C ARG A 73 -10.65 1.46 7.24
N LEU A 74 -9.51 2.07 6.91
CA LEU A 74 -8.29 1.87 7.68
C LEU A 74 -8.46 2.55 9.07
N LYS A 75 -8.71 1.76 10.12
CA LYS A 75 -8.71 2.26 11.51
C LYS A 75 -7.33 2.85 11.80
N GLY A 76 -7.28 4.16 12.05
CA GLY A 76 -6.04 4.94 12.23
C GLY A 76 -5.72 5.94 11.11
N CYS A 77 -6.46 5.96 10.00
CA CYS A 77 -6.34 7.03 8.99
C CYS A 77 -7.17 8.29 9.33
N GLY A 78 -8.10 8.19 10.29
CA GLY A 78 -8.92 9.32 10.76
C GLY A 78 -8.84 9.58 12.27
N GLY A 79 -7.99 8.84 12.99
CA GLY A 79 -7.62 9.17 14.37
C GLY A 79 -6.19 9.65 14.33
N GLU A 80 -5.90 10.76 15.02
CA GLU A 80 -4.57 11.36 15.12
C GLU A 80 -3.50 10.27 15.14
N VAL A 81 -2.66 10.23 14.10
CA VAL A 81 -1.42 9.47 14.14
C VAL A 81 -0.68 10.00 15.35
N ARG A 82 -0.67 9.24 16.46
CA ARG A 82 0.16 9.58 17.63
C ARG A 82 1.58 9.64 17.09
N ARG A 83 2.05 10.84 16.81
CA ARG A 83 3.38 11.07 16.26
C ARG A 83 4.33 10.49 17.31
N LYS A 84 4.96 9.36 16.99
CA LYS A 84 5.97 8.73 17.87
C LYS A 84 7.15 9.67 18.13
N HIS A 85 7.29 10.72 17.33
CA HIS A 85 8.31 11.74 17.45
C HIS A 85 7.72 13.05 17.98
N PRO A 86 8.32 13.65 19.02
CA PRO A 86 7.98 14.98 19.48
C PRO A 86 8.02 15.99 18.32
N VAL A 87 7.01 16.84 18.23
CA VAL A 87 7.02 17.96 17.28
C VAL A 87 8.19 18.87 17.65
N GLY A 88 9.10 19.12 16.70
CA GLY A 88 10.27 19.98 16.93
C GLY A 88 11.61 19.26 17.04
N LEU A 89 11.67 17.92 16.99
CA LEU A 89 12.94 17.18 16.99
C LEU A 89 13.85 17.58 15.81
N TRP A 90 13.25 17.91 14.65
CA TRP A 90 13.95 18.47 13.48
C TRP A 90 14.71 19.76 13.75
N LYS A 91 14.33 20.53 14.79
CA LYS A 91 15.04 21.75 15.21
C LYS A 91 16.33 21.44 15.98
N LEU A 92 16.48 20.21 16.50
CA LEU A 92 17.69 19.76 17.19
C LEU A 92 18.78 19.32 16.21
N PHE A 93 18.39 18.97 14.98
CA PHE A 93 19.34 18.71 13.90
C PHE A 93 19.94 20.04 13.45
N LYS A 94 21.07 20.40 14.05
CA LYS A 94 21.92 21.46 13.51
C LYS A 94 22.76 20.83 12.40
N PRO A 95 22.60 21.21 11.13
CA PRO A 95 23.50 20.74 10.08
C PRO A 95 24.92 21.15 10.45
N GLU A 96 25.84 20.19 10.34
CA GLU A 96 27.27 20.45 10.53
C GLU A 96 27.70 21.49 9.48
N LYS A 97 28.17 22.64 9.95
CA LYS A 97 28.64 23.70 9.06
C LYS A 97 29.97 23.20 8.50
N PHE A 98 29.98 22.79 7.23
CA PHE A 98 31.22 22.57 6.51
C PHE A 98 32.01 23.88 6.54
N LEU A 99 33.06 23.93 7.36
CA LEU A 99 34.07 24.97 7.30
C LEU A 99 34.75 24.82 5.94
N LYS A 100 34.46 25.75 5.03
CA LYS A 100 35.33 25.95 3.88
C LYS A 100 36.58 26.64 4.42
N GLU A 101 37.62 25.84 4.68
CA GLU A 101 38.98 26.37 4.80
C GLU A 101 39.33 27.02 3.46
N GLY A 102 39.72 28.30 3.51
CA GLY A 102 40.18 29.08 2.37
C GLY A 102 41.69 29.13 2.30
#